data_AF-A0A9W7DLY2-F1
#
_entry.id   AF-A0A9W7DLY2-F1
#
_cell.length_a   1.000
_cell.length_b   1.000
_cell.length_c   1.000
_cell.angle_alpha   90.00
_cell.angle_beta   90.00
_cell.angle_gamma   90.00
#
_symmetry.space_group_name_H-M   'P 1'
#
loop_
_entity.id
_entity.type
_entity.pdbx_description
1 polymer ?
#
loop_
_entity_poly.entity_id
_entity_poly.type
_entity_poly.pdbx_seq_one_letter_code
_entity_poly.pdbx_strand_id
1 'polypeptide(L)'
;MFVILWLLGDFFNVLGAIMQGVLPTMIVLAIYYTLADIVLLWQCLVYGHGKPADIDPIHLSPANPLSTEHEPLLESVVSNENRRAVDYDSSDEVGSFNDIDGNTAVADKEEKNRELFYNVLMVVLVVLAGFGGWWFGDGRKENTEPPRDEDLVLNLWAQIFGWFCAALYLGSRVPQILLNYERKSCEGISFMFFLFACLGNITYVVSILSVATGPRYLLVNSSWLAGSLGTLAEDFTIFAQFFIYKCDKSDSESSFDDSEDQIDV
;
A
#
# COMPACT_ATOMS: atom_id res chain seq x y z
N MET A 1 2.58 -1.83 -15.73
CA MET A 1 2.15 -0.46 -16.13
C MET A 1 2.15 0.51 -14.96
N PHE A 2 1.62 0.11 -13.79
CA PHE A 2 1.58 0.93 -12.56
C PHE A 2 2.94 1.56 -12.17
N VAL A 3 4.00 0.76 -12.00
CA VAL A 3 5.35 1.23 -11.62
C VAL A 3 5.92 2.25 -12.62
N ILE A 4 5.60 2.16 -13.91
CA ILE A 4 6.08 3.10 -14.93
C ILE A 4 5.40 4.46 -14.77
N LEU A 5 4.10 4.49 -14.45
CA LEU A 5 3.36 5.72 -14.20
C LEU A 5 3.85 6.42 -12.93
N TRP A 6 4.19 5.63 -11.89
CA TRP A 6 4.78 6.14 -10.65
C TRP A 6 6.15 6.75 -10.89
N LEU A 7 7.05 6.02 -11.57
CA LEU A 7 8.38 6.54 -11.91
C LEU A 7 8.30 7.81 -12.76
N LEU A 8 7.33 7.88 -13.68
CA LEU A 8 7.11 9.08 -14.48
C LEU A 8 6.64 10.26 -13.62
N GLY A 9 5.72 10.02 -12.68
CA GLY A 9 5.30 11.01 -11.69
C GLY A 9 6.47 11.51 -10.85
N ASP A 10 7.24 10.59 -10.28
CA ASP A 10 8.44 10.84 -9.47
C ASP A 10 9.47 11.70 -10.19
N PHE A 11 9.74 11.39 -11.46
CA PHE A 11 10.63 12.18 -12.30
C PHE A 11 10.18 13.65 -12.42
N PHE A 12 8.89 13.87 -12.70
CA PHE A 12 8.34 15.23 -12.77
C PHE A 12 8.25 15.90 -11.39
N ASN A 13 8.06 15.12 -10.33
CA ASN A 13 8.09 15.61 -8.94
C ASN A 13 9.45 16.21 -8.61
N VAL A 14 10.54 15.49 -8.89
CA VAL A 14 11.91 15.95 -8.66
C VAL A 14 12.21 17.21 -9.47
N LEU A 15 11.88 17.21 -10.77
CA LEU A 15 12.08 18.38 -11.63
C LEU A 15 11.31 19.60 -11.12
N GLY A 16 10.01 19.44 -10.83
CA GLY A 16 9.19 20.52 -10.29
C GLY A 16 9.73 21.05 -8.97
N ALA A 17 10.13 20.16 -8.06
CA ALA A 17 10.58 20.52 -6.72
C ALA A 17 11.89 21.33 -6.77
N ILE A 18 12.85 20.87 -7.58
CA ILE A 18 14.14 21.56 -7.77
C ILE A 18 13.92 22.91 -8.47
N MET A 19 13.09 22.96 -9.52
CA MET A 19 12.86 24.20 -10.28
C MET A 19 12.10 25.26 -9.49
N GLN A 20 11.20 24.85 -8.60
CA GLN A 20 10.46 25.77 -7.73
C GLN A 20 11.29 26.19 -6.51
N GLY A 21 12.30 25.41 -6.13
CA GLY A 21 13.06 25.63 -4.90
C GLY A 21 12.22 25.42 -3.65
N VAL A 22 11.38 24.37 -3.64
CA VAL A 22 10.57 24.01 -2.46
C VAL A 22 11.44 23.54 -1.30
N LEU A 23 10.80 23.25 -0.17
CA LEU A 23 11.47 22.82 1.05
C LEU A 23 12.49 21.69 0.80
N PRO A 24 13.70 21.74 1.40
CA PRO A 24 14.73 20.71 1.18
C PRO A 24 14.25 19.29 1.49
N THR A 25 13.39 19.14 2.51
CA THR A 25 12.79 17.85 2.88
C THR A 25 11.92 17.29 1.75
N MET A 26 11.15 18.13 1.05
CA MET A 26 10.31 17.71 -0.08
C MET A 26 11.18 17.23 -1.25
N ILE A 27 12.28 17.92 -1.53
CA ILE A 27 13.22 17.54 -2.60
C ILE A 27 13.89 16.19 -2.26
N VAL A 28 14.35 16.02 -1.02
CA VAL A 28 14.96 14.76 -0.57
C VAL A 28 13.97 13.60 -0.69
N LEU A 29 12.70 13.80 -0.28
CA LEU A 29 11.66 12.78 -0.42
C LEU A 29 11.40 12.44 -1.88
N ALA A 30 11.27 13.44 -2.77
CA ALA A 30 11.05 13.20 -4.20
C ALA A 30 12.19 12.38 -4.83
N ILE A 31 13.44 12.70 -4.50
CA ILE A 31 14.61 11.94 -4.97
C ILE A 31 14.59 10.51 -4.41
N TYR A 32 14.29 10.37 -3.12
CA TYR A 32 14.23 9.05 -2.48
C TYR A 32 13.20 8.13 -3.15
N TYR A 33 11.98 8.61 -3.37
CA TYR A 33 10.95 7.82 -4.04
C TYR A 33 11.35 7.48 -5.47
N THR A 34 11.93 8.43 -6.21
CA THR A 34 12.42 8.17 -7.58
C THR A 34 13.42 7.02 -7.60
N LEU A 35 14.36 6.99 -6.65
CA LEU A 35 15.33 5.92 -6.54
C LEU A 35 14.68 4.59 -6.18
N ALA A 36 13.71 4.60 -5.26
CA ALA A 36 12.95 3.41 -4.88
C ALA A 36 12.19 2.83 -6.08
N ASP A 37 11.55 3.68 -6.88
CA ASP A 37 10.83 3.29 -8.09
C ASP A 37 11.76 2.74 -9.18
N ILE A 38 12.96 3.30 -9.33
CA ILE A 38 13.99 2.73 -10.22
C ILE A 38 14.40 1.33 -9.77
N VAL A 39 14.61 1.14 -8.46
CA VAL A 39 14.96 -0.17 -7.89
C VAL A 39 13.80 -1.17 -8.08
N LEU A 40 12.57 -0.76 -7.82
CA LEU A 40 11.38 -1.58 -8.03
C LEU A 40 11.21 -1.95 -9.51
N LEU A 41 11.39 -0.99 -10.42
CA LEU A 41 11.33 -1.25 -11.86
C LEU A 41 12.42 -2.24 -12.29
N TRP A 42 13.64 -2.07 -11.77
CA TRP A 42 14.74 -3.02 -12.00
C TRP A 42 14.39 -4.43 -11.52
N GLN A 43 13.83 -4.56 -10.31
CA GLN A 43 13.37 -5.84 -9.78
C GLN A 43 12.26 -6.44 -10.66
N CYS A 44 11.29 -5.64 -11.10
CA CYS A 44 10.24 -6.08 -12.02
C CYS A 44 10.82 -6.61 -13.34
N LEU A 45 11.85 -5.95 -13.90
CA LEU A 45 12.51 -6.42 -15.11
C LEU A 45 13.31 -7.71 -14.86
N VAL A 46 14.08 -7.81 -13.78
CA VAL A 46 14.93 -8.99 -13.51
C VAL A 46 14.08 -10.22 -13.17
N TYR A 47 13.10 -10.09 -12.27
CA TYR A 47 12.26 -11.21 -11.83
C TYR A 47 11.08 -11.49 -12.75
N GLY A 48 10.72 -10.57 -13.66
CA GLY A 48 9.62 -10.72 -14.61
C GLY A 48 9.95 -11.51 -15.89
N HIS A 49 11.22 -11.83 -16.15
CA HIS A 49 11.66 -12.44 -17.42
C HIS A 49 11.31 -13.93 -17.61
N GLY A 50 10.44 -14.53 -16.78
CA GLY A 50 10.24 -15.99 -16.74
C GLY A 50 8.87 -16.55 -17.12
N LYS A 51 7.81 -15.75 -17.26
CA LYS A 51 6.45 -16.26 -17.55
C LYS A 51 5.76 -15.38 -18.61
N PRO A 52 5.14 -15.95 -19.67
CA PRO A 52 4.23 -15.21 -20.53
C PRO A 52 3.01 -14.85 -19.69
N ALA A 53 3.10 -13.64 -19.17
CA ALA A 53 2.24 -13.13 -18.15
C ALA A 53 0.98 -12.60 -18.81
N ASP A 54 -0.11 -13.36 -18.68
CA ASP A 54 -1.46 -12.80 -18.61
C ASP A 54 -1.60 -12.01 -17.28
N ILE A 55 -0.65 -11.08 -17.03
CA ILE A 55 -0.58 -10.30 -15.80
C ILE A 55 -1.57 -9.16 -15.98
N ASP A 56 -2.68 -9.31 -15.26
CA ASP A 56 -3.59 -8.20 -15.00
C ASP A 56 -2.77 -7.01 -14.46
N PRO A 57 -2.88 -5.81 -15.08
CA PRO A 57 -2.04 -4.65 -14.78
C PRO A 57 -2.13 -4.12 -13.33
N ILE A 58 -3.01 -4.72 -12.53
CA ILE A 58 -3.44 -4.36 -11.17
C ILE A 58 -2.57 -5.05 -10.11
N HIS A 59 -1.96 -6.19 -10.42
CA HIS A 59 -1.20 -6.99 -9.44
C HIS A 59 0.24 -6.47 -9.18
N LEU A 60 0.57 -5.28 -9.69
CA LEU A 60 1.88 -4.64 -9.56
C LEU A 60 1.82 -3.35 -8.72
N SER A 61 0.68 -3.08 -8.09
CA SER A 61 0.57 -2.04 -7.07
C SER A 61 1.19 -2.56 -5.76
N PRO A 62 2.04 -1.80 -5.05
CA PRO A 62 2.59 -2.20 -3.74
C PRO A 62 1.50 -2.52 -2.69
N ALA A 63 0.29 -2.02 -2.92
CA ALA A 63 -0.91 -2.31 -2.15
C ALA A 63 -1.39 -3.76 -2.26
N ASN A 64 -1.08 -4.42 -3.37
CA ASN A 64 -1.39 -5.81 -3.64
C ASN A 64 -0.08 -6.59 -3.40
N PRO A 65 0.08 -7.29 -2.27
CA PRO A 65 1.17 -8.22 -2.16
C PRO A 65 1.03 -9.19 -3.33
N LEU A 66 2.12 -9.44 -4.06
CA LEU A 66 2.19 -10.56 -4.97
C LEU A 66 1.73 -11.76 -4.15
N SER A 67 0.53 -12.28 -4.40
CA SER A 67 0.10 -13.55 -3.88
C SER A 67 1.22 -14.51 -4.24
N THR A 68 2.01 -14.87 -3.24
CA THR A 68 2.96 -15.96 -3.35
C THR A 68 2.13 -17.12 -3.87
N GLU A 69 2.55 -17.73 -4.97
CA GLU A 69 1.96 -18.95 -5.55
C GLU A 69 2.10 -20.13 -4.56
N HIS A 70 1.49 -20.01 -3.38
CA HIS A 70 1.33 -21.04 -2.37
C HIS A 70 -0.15 -21.46 -2.28
N GLU A 71 -0.88 -21.38 -3.40
CA GLU A 71 -1.95 -22.32 -3.67
C GLU A 71 -1.28 -23.57 -4.28
N PRO A 72 -1.17 -24.70 -3.56
CA PRO A 72 -0.71 -25.92 -4.18
C PRO A 72 -1.76 -26.31 -5.23
N LEU A 73 -1.46 -26.05 -6.50
CA LEU A 73 -2.19 -26.51 -7.70
C LEU A 73 -2.41 -28.04 -7.77
N LEU A 74 -2.04 -28.78 -6.73
CA LEU A 74 -2.30 -30.20 -6.52
C LEU A 74 -3.68 -30.47 -5.91
N GLU A 75 -4.29 -29.56 -5.17
CA GLU A 75 -5.56 -29.85 -4.50
C GLU A 75 -6.76 -29.88 -5.47
N SER A 76 -6.74 -29.05 -6.51
CA SER A 76 -7.76 -29.04 -7.58
C SER A 76 -7.63 -30.20 -8.57
N VAL A 77 -6.46 -30.83 -8.67
CA VAL A 77 -6.24 -32.01 -9.52
C VAL A 77 -6.60 -33.29 -8.76
N VAL A 78 -6.26 -33.38 -7.47
CA VAL A 78 -6.62 -34.54 -6.63
C VAL A 78 -8.13 -34.60 -6.36
N SER A 79 -8.81 -33.46 -6.21
CA SER A 79 -10.28 -33.43 -6.05
C SER A 79 -11.06 -33.77 -7.32
N ASN A 80 -10.43 -33.70 -8.50
CA ASN A 80 -11.02 -34.14 -9.78
C ASN A 80 -10.75 -35.61 -10.12
N GLU A 81 -9.65 -36.18 -9.60
CA GLU A 81 -9.33 -37.60 -9.79
C GLU A 81 -10.16 -38.50 -8.85
N ASN A 82 -10.50 -38.01 -7.65
CA ASN A 82 -11.32 -38.74 -6.67
C ASN A 82 -12.82 -38.80 -6.99
N ARG A 83 -13.32 -38.03 -7.99
CA ARG A 83 -14.74 -38.09 -8.41
C ARG A 83 -15.01 -39.12 -9.51
N ARG A 84 -14.01 -39.89 -9.95
CA ARG A 84 -14.15 -40.80 -11.10
C ARG A 84 -13.69 -42.25 -10.89
N ALA A 85 -13.39 -42.66 -9.67
CA ALA A 85 -13.10 -44.05 -9.37
C ALA A 85 -13.81 -44.52 -8.10
N VAL A 86 -14.39 -45.72 -8.21
CA VAL A 86 -14.84 -46.63 -7.16
C VAL A 86 -16.33 -46.55 -6.76
N ASP A 87 -17.11 -47.23 -7.59
CA ASP A 87 -18.29 -47.99 -7.23
C ASP A 87 -17.82 -49.34 -6.64
N TYR A 88 -17.88 -49.55 -5.30
CA TYR A 88 -18.04 -50.87 -4.64
C TYR A 88 -18.17 -50.74 -3.10
N ASP A 89 -19.34 -51.11 -2.60
CA ASP A 89 -19.69 -51.94 -1.42
C ASP A 89 -18.85 -51.96 -0.10
N SER A 90 -19.61 -51.79 1.00
CA SER A 90 -19.52 -52.44 2.33
C SER A 90 -18.57 -51.97 3.47
N SER A 91 -19.24 -51.68 4.60
CA SER A 91 -18.98 -52.01 6.02
C SER A 91 -17.91 -51.28 6.87
N ASP A 92 -18.40 -50.72 7.97
CA ASP A 92 -17.85 -50.63 9.34
C ASP A 92 -16.35 -50.30 9.54
N GLU A 93 -16.07 -49.12 10.12
CA GLU A 93 -15.28 -49.02 11.36
C GLU A 93 -15.29 -47.58 11.93
N VAL A 94 -15.66 -47.49 13.22
CA VAL A 94 -15.52 -46.30 14.06
C VAL A 94 -14.07 -46.20 14.54
N GLY A 95 -13.39 -45.09 14.25
CA GLY A 95 -12.00 -44.87 14.67
C GLY A 95 -11.69 -43.39 14.91
N SER A 96 -11.63 -43.03 16.19
CA SER A 96 -11.22 -41.74 16.74
C SER A 96 -9.88 -41.22 16.19
N PHE A 97 -9.83 -39.95 15.78
CA PHE A 97 -8.56 -39.22 15.57
C PHE A 97 -8.73 -37.72 15.86
N ASN A 98 -9.01 -37.37 17.13
CA ASN A 98 -8.75 -36.03 17.65
C ASN A 98 -7.35 -36.05 18.24
N ASP A 99 -6.35 -35.40 17.61
CA ASP A 99 -5.11 -34.89 18.24
C ASP A 99 -4.09 -34.35 17.19
N ILE A 100 -4.48 -33.45 16.27
CA ILE A 100 -3.52 -32.72 15.39
C ILE A 100 -3.82 -31.20 15.32
N ASP A 101 -4.35 -30.58 16.38
CA ASP A 101 -4.59 -29.11 16.37
C ASP A 101 -3.61 -28.31 17.24
N GLY A 102 -2.94 -28.96 18.20
CA GLY A 102 -2.06 -28.26 19.16
C GLY A 102 -0.72 -27.82 18.57
N ASN A 103 -0.12 -28.62 17.69
CA ASN A 103 1.26 -28.38 17.23
C ASN A 103 1.33 -27.33 16.11
N THR A 104 0.31 -27.29 15.25
CA THR A 104 0.15 -26.32 14.15
C THR A 104 -0.15 -24.93 14.70
N ALA A 105 -1.07 -24.82 15.68
CA ALA A 105 -1.41 -23.54 16.31
C ALA A 105 -0.26 -22.91 17.12
N VAL A 106 0.65 -23.73 17.66
CA VAL A 106 1.85 -23.25 18.37
C VAL A 106 2.91 -22.77 17.38
N ALA A 107 3.14 -23.51 16.29
CA ALA A 107 4.06 -23.10 15.22
C ALA A 107 3.59 -21.80 14.53
N ASP A 108 2.30 -21.68 14.21
CA ASP A 108 1.71 -20.47 13.61
C ASP A 108 1.79 -19.25 14.54
N LYS A 109 1.60 -19.47 15.85
CA LYS A 109 1.80 -18.40 16.86
C LYS A 109 3.25 -17.96 16.95
N GLU A 110 4.18 -18.90 16.92
CA GLU A 110 5.61 -18.61 16.99
C GLU A 110 6.09 -17.87 15.74
N GLU A 111 5.56 -18.23 14.57
CA GLU A 111 5.83 -17.54 13.30
C GLU A 111 5.29 -16.11 13.29
N LYS A 112 4.01 -15.95 13.66
CA LYS A 112 3.36 -14.62 13.74
C LYS A 112 4.03 -13.71 14.76
N ASN A 113 4.51 -14.24 15.89
CA ASN A 113 5.25 -13.47 16.88
C ASN A 113 6.63 -13.05 16.36
N ARG A 114 7.29 -13.90 15.58
CA ARG A 114 8.58 -13.61 14.94
C ARG A 114 8.43 -12.53 13.86
N GLU A 115 7.40 -12.61 13.02
CA GLU A 115 7.07 -11.57 12.06
C GLU A 115 6.71 -10.25 12.73
N LEU A 116 5.87 -10.28 13.77
CA LEU A 116 5.54 -9.10 14.58
C LEU A 116 6.80 -8.48 15.17
N PHE A 117 7.72 -9.29 15.69
CA PHE A 117 8.99 -8.82 16.25
C PHE A 117 9.83 -8.10 15.19
N TYR A 118 10.04 -8.70 14.01
CA TYR A 118 10.82 -8.05 12.94
C TYR A 118 10.16 -6.77 12.44
N ASN A 119 8.83 -6.77 12.29
CA ASN A 119 8.08 -5.58 11.90
C ASN A 119 8.22 -4.45 12.94
N VAL A 120 8.07 -4.75 14.23
CA VAL A 120 8.24 -3.77 15.32
C VAL A 120 9.69 -3.30 15.40
N LEU A 121 10.66 -4.20 15.28
CA LEU A 121 12.08 -3.87 15.29
C LEU A 121 12.44 -2.88 14.16
N MET A 122 11.94 -3.13 12.94
CA MET A 122 12.16 -2.23 11.80
C MET A 122 11.56 -0.84 12.07
N VAL A 123 10.34 -0.76 12.62
CA VAL A 123 9.72 0.53 12.99
C VAL A 123 10.56 1.25 14.05
N VAL A 124 11.01 0.55 15.08
CA VAL A 124 11.85 1.14 16.14
C VAL A 124 13.17 1.65 15.58
N LEU A 125 13.84 0.90 14.69
CA LEU A 125 15.09 1.32 14.06
C LEU A 125 14.90 2.58 13.21
N VAL A 126 13.81 2.69 12.46
CA VAL A 126 13.48 3.88 11.67
C VAL A 126 13.27 5.09 12.58
N VAL A 127 12.52 4.93 13.67
CA VAL A 127 12.29 6.01 14.66
C VAL A 127 13.60 6.44 15.30
N LEU A 128 14.46 5.50 15.69
CA LEU A 128 15.77 5.80 16.28
C LEU A 128 16.71 6.49 15.28
N ALA A 129 16.70 6.09 14.01
CA ALA A 129 17.47 6.76 12.96
C ALA A 129 16.99 8.21 12.75
N GLY A 130 15.67 8.43 12.74
CA GLY A 130 15.07 9.77 12.67
C GLY A 130 15.45 10.64 13.86
N PHE A 131 15.35 10.11 15.08
CA PHE A 131 15.76 10.81 16.30
C PHE A 131 17.27 11.08 16.33
N GLY A 132 18.09 10.12 15.90
CA GLY A 132 19.54 10.28 15.77
C GLY A 132 19.90 11.39 14.79
N GLY A 133 19.27 11.42 13.61
CA GLY A 133 19.47 12.48 12.62
C GLY A 133 19.13 13.87 13.17
N TRP A 134 18.03 13.98 13.92
CA TRP A 134 17.65 15.22 14.60
C TRP A 134 18.66 15.62 15.69
N TRP A 135 19.06 14.68 16.54
CA TRP A 135 19.98 14.91 17.66
C TRP A 135 21.38 15.33 17.20
N PHE A 136 21.92 14.69 16.16
CA PHE A 136 23.21 15.07 15.57
C PHE A 136 23.11 16.33 14.68
N GLY A 137 21.90 16.68 14.23
CA GLY A 137 21.63 17.86 13.43
C GLY A 137 21.64 19.18 14.21
N ASP A 138 21.48 19.16 15.55
CA ASP A 138 21.32 20.36 16.39
C ASP A 138 22.56 21.28 16.41
N GLY A 139 23.71 20.80 15.90
CA GLY A 139 24.93 21.61 15.70
C GLY A 139 24.96 22.48 14.42
N ARG A 140 24.00 22.30 13.50
CA ARG A 140 23.83 23.13 12.28
C ARG A 140 22.53 23.93 12.34
N LYS A 141 22.41 24.81 13.33
CA LYS A 141 21.39 25.89 13.28
C LYS A 141 21.86 26.94 12.28
N GLU A 142 21.66 26.67 11.00
CA GLU A 142 21.56 27.75 10.03
C GLU A 142 20.25 28.47 10.37
N ASN A 143 20.34 29.74 10.76
CA ASN A 143 19.18 30.61 11.02
C ASN A 143 18.45 30.88 9.70
N THR A 144 17.86 29.85 9.09
CA THR A 144 17.07 29.98 7.88
C THR A 144 15.69 30.42 8.32
N GLU A 145 15.51 31.73 8.46
CA GLU A 145 14.17 32.30 8.55
C GLU A 145 13.33 31.75 7.39
N PRO A 146 12.07 31.36 7.62
CA PRO A 146 11.20 30.89 6.55
C PRO A 146 11.15 31.97 5.45
N PRO A 147 11.17 31.58 4.16
CA PRO A 147 11.18 32.53 3.07
C PRO A 147 10.00 33.51 3.21
N ARG A 148 10.28 34.82 3.12
CA ARG A 148 9.26 35.85 3.20
C ARG A 148 8.28 35.67 2.04
N ASP A 149 6.98 35.76 2.33
CA ASP A 149 5.93 35.45 1.36
C ASP A 149 6.02 36.33 0.09
N GLU A 150 6.55 37.55 0.20
CA GLU A 150 6.72 38.50 -0.91
C GLU A 150 7.84 38.12 -1.90
N ASP A 151 8.85 37.36 -1.44
CA ASP A 151 10.00 36.95 -2.27
C ASP A 151 9.71 35.67 -3.07
N LEU A 152 8.57 35.02 -2.81
CA LEU A 152 8.18 33.77 -3.43
C LEU A 152 7.67 34.00 -4.85
N VAL A 153 8.43 33.50 -5.82
CA VAL A 153 8.08 33.53 -7.25
C VAL A 153 7.55 32.17 -7.69
N LEU A 154 6.40 32.18 -8.36
CA LEU A 154 5.83 30.99 -8.98
C LEU A 154 6.59 30.68 -10.26
N ASN A 155 7.25 29.53 -10.29
CA ASN A 155 7.89 29.07 -11.52
C ASN A 155 6.84 28.30 -12.34
N LEU A 156 6.40 28.88 -13.46
CA LEU A 156 5.36 28.29 -14.31
C LEU A 156 5.67 26.83 -14.70
N TRP A 157 6.91 26.55 -15.11
CA TRP A 157 7.32 25.20 -15.50
C TRP A 157 7.30 24.23 -14.33
N ALA A 158 7.71 24.71 -13.16
CA ALA A 158 7.66 23.90 -11.96
C ALA A 158 6.23 23.57 -11.54
N GLN A 159 5.30 24.53 -11.68
CA GLN A 159 3.88 24.30 -11.44
C GLN A 159 3.30 23.31 -12.44
N ILE A 160 3.63 23.42 -13.73
CA ILE A 160 3.19 22.47 -14.76
C ILE A 160 3.65 21.05 -14.38
N PHE A 161 4.93 20.86 -14.03
CA PHE A 161 5.45 19.55 -13.64
C PHE A 161 4.85 19.03 -12.34
N GLY A 162 4.68 19.91 -11.34
CA GLY A 162 4.05 19.53 -10.07
C GLY A 162 2.59 19.07 -10.25
N TRP A 163 1.79 19.81 -11.02
CA TRP A 163 0.40 19.44 -11.29
C TRP A 163 0.29 18.19 -12.17
N PHE A 164 1.19 18.03 -13.12
CA PHE A 164 1.26 16.82 -13.95
C PHE A 164 1.61 15.58 -13.11
N CYS A 165 2.60 15.70 -12.23
CA CYS A 165 2.94 14.67 -11.25
C CYS A 165 1.74 14.32 -10.37
N ALA A 166 1.06 15.32 -9.80
CA ALA A 166 -0.12 15.09 -8.96
C ALA A 166 -1.21 14.31 -9.73
N ALA A 167 -1.47 14.68 -10.99
CA ALA A 167 -2.44 13.97 -11.83
C ALA A 167 -2.03 12.52 -12.10
N LEU A 168 -0.75 12.23 -12.33
CA LEU A 168 -0.25 10.87 -12.53
C LEU A 168 -0.40 10.00 -11.28
N TYR A 169 -0.07 10.53 -10.09
CA TYR A 169 -0.21 9.79 -8.85
C TYR A 169 -1.67 9.44 -8.55
N LEU A 170 -2.57 10.43 -8.61
CA LEU A 170 -4.00 10.20 -8.38
C LEU A 170 -4.58 9.26 -9.45
N GLY A 171 -4.29 9.54 -10.71
CA GLY A 171 -4.76 8.73 -11.85
C GLY A 171 -4.33 7.27 -11.77
N SER A 172 -3.16 6.97 -11.18
CA SER A 172 -2.68 5.59 -11.03
C SER A 172 -3.50 4.76 -10.03
N ARG A 173 -4.18 5.39 -9.08
CA ARG A 173 -4.89 4.74 -7.97
C ARG A 173 -6.37 4.54 -8.26
N VAL A 174 -6.96 5.39 -9.12
CA VAL A 174 -8.37 5.28 -9.52
C VAL A 174 -8.74 3.89 -10.07
N PRO A 175 -7.97 3.25 -10.97
CA PRO A 175 -8.30 1.91 -11.46
C PRO A 175 -8.45 0.89 -10.34
N GLN A 176 -7.58 0.95 -9.33
CA GLN A 176 -7.62 0.05 -8.18
C GLN A 176 -8.91 0.25 -7.36
N ILE A 177 -9.31 1.50 -7.11
CA ILE A 177 -10.53 1.82 -6.35
C ILE A 177 -11.77 1.31 -7.07
N LEU A 178 -11.83 1.47 -8.39
CA LEU A 178 -12.96 1.01 -9.20
C LEU A 178 -13.08 -0.51 -9.19
N LEU A 179 -11.95 -1.22 -9.29
CA LEU A 179 -11.95 -2.68 -9.25
C LEU A 179 -12.38 -3.24 -7.90
N ASN A 180 -11.95 -2.62 -6.79
CA ASN A 180 -12.46 -2.99 -5.47
C ASN A 180 -13.98 -2.84 -5.41
N TYR A 181 -14.50 -1.77 -6.02
CA TYR A 181 -15.94 -1.53 -6.07
C TYR A 181 -16.69 -2.54 -6.93
N GLU A 182 -16.11 -2.98 -8.05
CA GLU A 182 -16.68 -4.01 -8.91
C GLU A 182 -16.65 -5.39 -8.26
N ARG A 183 -15.52 -5.76 -7.64
CA ARG A 183 -15.31 -7.06 -7.00
C ARG A 183 -16.08 -7.20 -5.68
N LYS A 184 -16.53 -6.09 -5.08
CA LYS A 184 -17.16 -6.06 -3.74
C LYS A 184 -16.30 -6.72 -2.67
N SER A 185 -14.98 -6.67 -2.84
CA SER A 185 -14.02 -7.30 -1.95
C SER A 185 -12.71 -6.50 -1.95
N CYS A 186 -12.08 -6.43 -0.77
CA CYS A 186 -10.73 -5.89 -0.58
C CYS A 186 -9.71 -7.00 -0.28
N GLU A 187 -10.02 -8.24 -0.66
CA GLU A 187 -9.13 -9.38 -0.47
C GLU A 187 -7.87 -9.25 -1.35
N GLY A 188 -6.70 -9.49 -0.74
CA GLY A 188 -5.41 -9.25 -1.38
C GLY A 188 -4.92 -7.80 -1.29
N ILE A 189 -5.53 -6.93 -0.49
CA ILE A 189 -5.08 -5.54 -0.29
C ILE A 189 -4.52 -5.37 1.13
N SER A 190 -3.29 -4.88 1.25
CA SER A 190 -2.64 -4.68 2.56
C SER A 190 -3.16 -3.44 3.29
N PHE A 191 -3.96 -3.63 4.34
CA PHE A 191 -4.47 -2.53 5.19
C PHE A 191 -3.35 -1.64 5.77
N MET A 192 -2.26 -2.25 6.23
CA MET A 192 -1.13 -1.52 6.85
C MET A 192 -0.39 -0.63 5.84
N PHE A 193 -0.32 -1.03 4.57
CA PHE A 193 0.26 -0.20 3.51
C PHE A 193 -0.49 1.13 3.36
N PHE A 194 -1.84 1.08 3.31
CA PHE A 194 -2.66 2.30 3.22
C PHE A 194 -2.61 3.13 4.50
N LEU A 195 -2.54 2.50 5.68
CA LEU A 195 -2.39 3.22 6.95
C LEU A 195 -1.10 4.04 6.98
N PHE A 196 0.03 3.43 6.62
CA PHE A 196 1.31 4.14 6.56
C PHE A 196 1.36 5.16 5.43
N ALA A 197 0.74 4.89 4.29
CA ALA A 197 0.61 5.86 3.20
C ALA A 197 -0.19 7.10 3.66
N CYS A 198 -1.30 6.91 4.37
CA CYS A 198 -2.11 7.98 4.92
C CYS A 198 -1.32 8.79 5.96
N LEU A 199 -0.64 8.13 6.90
CA LEU A 199 0.22 8.80 7.88
C LEU A 199 1.36 9.59 7.23
N GLY A 200 1.99 9.03 6.20
CA GLY A 200 3.02 9.70 5.41
C GLY A 200 2.50 10.97 4.74
N ASN A 201 1.32 10.91 4.12
CA ASN A 201 0.71 12.08 3.47
C ASN A 201 0.22 13.14 4.47
N ILE A 202 -0.35 12.73 5.62
CA ILE A 202 -0.72 13.66 6.69
C ILE A 202 0.53 14.39 7.20
N THR A 203 1.58 13.65 7.54
CA THR A 203 2.83 14.25 8.05
C THR A 203 3.51 15.14 7.02
N TYR A 204 3.43 14.78 5.73
CA TYR A 204 3.91 15.62 4.63
C TYR A 204 3.14 16.95 4.54
N VAL A 205 1.81 16.93 4.53
CA VAL A 205 0.98 18.15 4.53
C VAL A 205 1.26 19.01 5.76
N VAL A 206 1.30 18.39 6.95
CA VAL A 206 1.63 19.10 8.21
C VAL A 206 3.02 19.73 8.13
N SER A 207 4.01 19.07 7.53
CA SER A 207 5.37 19.62 7.39
C SER A 207 5.40 20.90 6.58
N ILE A 208 4.62 20.98 5.49
CA ILE A 208 4.53 22.17 4.65
C ILE A 208 3.83 23.30 5.41
N LEU A 209 2.69 23.01 6.05
CA LEU A 209 1.89 23.99 6.78
C LEU A 209 2.58 24.51 8.06
N SER A 210 3.47 23.71 8.65
CA SER A 210 4.23 24.08 9.84
C SER A 210 5.30 25.14 9.57
N VAL A 211 5.75 25.28 8.31
CA VAL A 211 6.74 26.30 7.92
C VAL A 211 6.09 27.66 7.74
N ALA A 212 5.01 27.72 6.96
CA ALA A 212 4.28 28.95 6.69
C ALA A 212 2.88 28.65 6.16
N THR A 213 1.95 29.57 6.43
CA THR A 213 0.57 29.54 5.91
C THR A 213 0.25 30.77 5.07
N GLY A 214 1.28 31.44 4.56
CA GLY A 214 1.15 32.59 3.67
C GLY A 214 0.50 32.20 2.33
N PRO A 215 -0.33 33.07 1.72
CA PRO A 215 -1.04 32.73 0.50
C PRO A 215 -0.10 32.42 -0.67
N ARG A 216 1.02 33.14 -0.83
CA ARG A 216 1.97 32.85 -1.93
C ARG A 216 2.73 31.56 -1.67
N TYR A 217 3.12 31.31 -0.43
CA TYR A 217 3.73 30.04 -0.02
C TYR A 217 2.83 28.84 -0.27
N LEU A 218 1.55 28.94 0.10
CA LEU A 218 0.58 27.88 -0.18
C LEU A 218 0.35 27.68 -1.68
N LEU A 219 0.39 28.77 -2.46
CA LEU A 219 0.23 28.70 -3.91
C LEU A 219 1.47 28.07 -4.58
N VAL A 220 2.67 28.42 -4.12
CA VAL A 220 3.92 27.77 -4.51
C VAL A 220 3.85 26.27 -4.25
N ASN A 221 3.39 25.86 -3.07
CA ASN A 221 3.31 24.45 -2.69
C ASN A 221 2.00 23.76 -3.12
N SER A 222 1.14 24.42 -3.90
CA SER A 222 -0.24 23.99 -4.12
C SER A 222 -0.35 22.64 -4.84
N SER A 223 0.51 22.38 -5.83
CA SER A 223 0.52 21.12 -6.57
C SER A 223 0.89 19.92 -5.67
N TRP A 224 1.90 20.07 -4.81
CA TRP A 224 2.29 19.06 -3.83
C TRP A 224 1.22 18.83 -2.76
N LEU A 225 0.60 19.90 -2.27
CA LEU A 225 -0.53 19.82 -1.34
C LEU A 225 -1.73 19.13 -2.00
N ALA A 226 -2.05 19.46 -3.24
CA ALA A 226 -3.14 18.84 -3.97
C ALA A 226 -2.89 17.35 -4.23
N GLY A 227 -1.67 16.96 -4.63
CA GLY A 227 -1.30 15.56 -4.80
C GLY A 227 -1.43 14.76 -3.50
N SER A 228 -0.92 15.30 -2.38
CA SER A 228 -0.98 14.62 -1.08
C SER A 228 -2.39 14.57 -0.49
N LEU A 229 -3.15 15.67 -0.54
CA LEU A 229 -4.55 15.72 -0.07
C LEU A 229 -5.48 14.86 -0.94
N GLY A 230 -5.29 14.86 -2.26
CA GLY A 230 -6.02 13.98 -3.17
C GLY A 230 -5.74 12.51 -2.86
N THR A 231 -4.48 12.17 -2.61
CA THR A 231 -4.06 10.83 -2.19
C THR A 231 -4.73 10.43 -0.88
N LEU A 232 -4.82 11.33 0.11
CA LEU A 232 -5.55 11.05 1.35
C LEU A 232 -7.03 10.75 1.10
N ALA A 233 -7.67 11.49 0.20
CA ALA A 233 -9.08 11.24 -0.15
C ALA A 233 -9.27 9.84 -0.79
N GLU A 234 -8.33 9.43 -1.64
CA GLU A 234 -8.30 8.08 -2.23
C GLU A 234 -8.06 7.00 -1.16
N ASP A 235 -7.11 7.20 -0.25
CA ASP A 235 -6.83 6.27 0.85
C ASP A 235 -8.07 6.12 1.77
N PHE A 236 -8.77 7.22 2.08
CA PHE A 236 -10.03 7.18 2.85
C PHE A 236 -11.15 6.45 2.10
N THR A 237 -11.22 6.59 0.78
CA THR A 237 -12.18 5.84 -0.04
C THR A 237 -11.93 4.34 0.08
N ILE A 238 -10.66 3.93 0.04
CA ILE A 238 -10.27 2.52 0.22
C ILE A 238 -10.58 2.03 1.64
N PHE A 239 -10.35 2.85 2.68
CA PHE A 239 -10.78 2.49 4.04
C PHE A 239 -12.29 2.30 4.13
N ALA A 240 -13.09 3.18 3.51
CA ALA A 240 -14.53 3.00 3.48
C ALA A 240 -14.92 1.67 2.80
N GLN A 241 -14.27 1.31 1.68
CA GLN A 241 -14.46 0.02 1.02
C GLN A 241 -14.11 -1.16 1.95
N PHE A 242 -13.01 -1.08 2.70
CA PHE A 242 -12.62 -2.11 3.67
C PHE A 242 -13.69 -2.36 4.75
N PHE A 243 -14.32 -1.31 5.27
CA PHE A 243 -15.37 -1.45 6.29
C PHE A 243 -16.67 -1.99 5.71
N ILE A 244 -17.08 -1.50 4.53
CA ILE A 244 -18.33 -1.91 3.88
C ILE A 244 -18.27 -3.40 3.49
N TYR A 245 -17.21 -3.83 2.80
CA TYR A 245 -17.12 -5.21 2.32
C TYR A 245 -16.76 -6.22 3.41
N LYS A 246 -16.24 -5.78 4.56
CA LYS A 246 -16.17 -6.64 5.75
C LYS A 246 -17.55 -6.90 6.36
N CYS A 247 -18.42 -5.90 6.40
CA CYS A 247 -19.76 -6.01 6.97
C CYS A 247 -20.65 -6.94 6.12
N ASP A 248 -20.58 -6.82 4.79
CA ASP A 248 -21.34 -7.71 3.89
C ASP A 248 -20.94 -9.19 4.07
N LYS A 249 -19.65 -9.48 4.33
CA LYS A 249 -19.16 -10.85 4.53
C LYS A 249 -19.64 -11.44 5.87
N SER A 250 -19.70 -10.65 6.94
CA SER A 250 -20.23 -11.12 8.23
C SER A 250 -21.74 -11.39 8.20
N ASP A 251 -22.51 -10.54 7.49
CA ASP A 251 -23.97 -10.67 7.43
C ASP A 251 -24.42 -11.82 6.51
N SER A 252 -23.62 -12.13 5.49
CA SER A 252 -23.87 -13.26 4.58
C SER A 252 -23.47 -14.60 5.21
N GLU A 253 -22.39 -14.67 6.00
CA GLU A 253 -22.05 -15.88 6.77
C GLU A 253 -23.08 -16.15 7.88
N SER A 254 -23.53 -15.14 8.61
CA SER A 254 -24.54 -15.33 9.66
C SER A 254 -25.91 -15.78 9.13
N SER A 255 -26.28 -15.36 7.92
CA SER A 255 -27.54 -15.77 7.30
C SER A 255 -27.49 -17.16 6.67
N PHE A 256 -26.29 -17.67 6.35
CA PHE A 256 -26.10 -19.05 5.93
C PHE A 256 -26.17 -20.02 7.12
N ASP A 257 -25.53 -19.66 8.24
CA ASP A 257 -25.53 -20.45 9.49
C ASP A 257 -26.96 -20.59 10.06
N ASP A 258 -27.72 -19.49 10.10
CA ASP A 258 -29.13 -19.50 10.52
C ASP A 258 -30.06 -20.35 9.61
N SER A 259 -29.62 -20.65 8.38
CA SER A 259 -30.39 -21.42 7.40
C SER A 259 -30.06 -22.92 7.41
N GLU A 260 -28.85 -23.31 7.80
CA GLU A 260 -28.49 -24.73 8.00
C GLU A 260 -29.10 -25.29 9.29
N ASP A 261 -29.15 -24.47 10.36
CA ASP A 261 -29.78 -24.86 11.65
C ASP A 261 -31.31 -25.05 11.57
N GLN A 262 -31.97 -24.63 10.49
CA GLN A 262 -33.42 -24.81 10.28
C GLN A 262 -33.81 -26.04 9.45
N ILE A 263 -32.85 -26.80 8.92
CA ILE A 263 -33.13 -27.98 8.06
C ILE A 263 -33.19 -29.29 8.86
N ASP A 264 -32.80 -29.28 10.14
CA ASP A 264 -32.76 -30.46 11.03
C ASP A 264 -33.95 -30.57 12.02
N VAL A 265 -35.19 -30.24 11.62
CA VAL A 265 -36.41 -30.47 12.43
C VAL A 265 -37.49 -31.25 11.69
#